data_AF-A0A3D2F1R3-F1
#
_entry.id   AF-A0A3D2F1R3-F1
#
_cell.length_a   1.000
_cell.length_b   1.000
_cell.length_c   1.000
_cell.angle_alpha   90.00
_cell.angle_beta   90.00
_cell.angle_gamma   90.00
#
_symmetry.space_group_name_H-M   'P 1'
#
loop_
_entity.id
_entity.type
_entity.pdbx_description
1 polymer ?
#
loop_
_entity_poly.entity_id
_entity_poly.type
_entity_poly.pdbx_seq_one_letter_code
_entity_poly.pdbx_strand_id
1 'polypeptide(L)'
;MEKIIFKKISEFAQKHIGDINSFICVYGSYASGNHSVLSDLDIFIAAEKHEPYFFDVFKSFLLDIHERYGLNTDDEVPYENKIIVSYQDVLRAVQLKPFTLNSRKSLVVPPVEKTKEFLSSDGVRWRLILNALTSPHVCLYGNHVAYEDFVRQAESAIVKLARSLCSDNVLDETQLLESLLASNRGHEGENYLGYKRERESVVKHLKDIIERHI
;
A
#
# COMPACT_ATOMS: atom_id res chain seq x y z
N MET A 1 20.13 -10.54 -3.75
CA MET A 1 20.23 -9.23 -3.09
C MET A 1 19.05 -9.00 -2.16
N GLU A 2 17.81 -9.13 -2.67
CA GLU A 2 16.55 -9.08 -1.90
C GLU A 2 16.59 -9.81 -0.54
N LYS A 3 16.92 -11.11 -0.50
CA LYS A 3 17.00 -11.88 0.76
C LYS A 3 17.94 -11.26 1.80
N ILE A 4 19.01 -10.59 1.37
CA ILE A 4 19.96 -9.93 2.27
C ILE A 4 19.34 -8.64 2.80
N ILE A 5 18.68 -7.85 1.95
CA ILE A 5 17.98 -6.62 2.34
C ILE A 5 16.87 -6.94 3.35
N PHE A 6 16.03 -7.94 3.07
CA PHE A 6 14.92 -8.33 3.95
C PHE A 6 15.41 -8.82 5.31
N LYS A 7 16.50 -9.61 5.32
CA LYS A 7 17.15 -10.03 6.56
C LYS A 7 17.64 -8.83 7.37
N LYS A 8 18.30 -7.86 6.74
CA LYS A 8 18.79 -6.64 7.42
C LYS A 8 17.66 -5.79 7.99
N ILE A 9 16.55 -5.64 7.26
CA ILE A 9 15.37 -4.92 7.76
C ILE A 9 14.83 -5.61 9.01
N SER A 10 14.72 -6.94 8.97
CA SER A 10 14.21 -7.73 10.10
C SER A 10 15.13 -7.63 11.33
N GLU A 11 16.45 -7.72 11.13
CA GLU A 11 17.46 -7.57 12.20
C GLU A 11 17.44 -6.15 12.80
N PHE A 12 17.34 -5.12 11.95
CA PHE A 12 17.22 -3.74 12.40
C PHE A 12 15.92 -3.54 13.20
N ALA A 13 14.81 -4.07 12.69
CA ALA A 13 13.53 -4.01 13.37
C ALA A 13 13.58 -4.67 14.75
N GLN A 14 14.13 -5.87 14.85
CA GLN A 14 14.29 -6.57 16.13
C GLN A 14 15.03 -5.74 17.18
N LYS A 15 16.06 -4.99 16.75
CA LYS A 15 16.87 -4.15 17.64
C LYS A 15 16.18 -2.85 18.06
N HIS A 16 15.35 -2.27 17.19
CA HIS A 16 14.84 -0.89 17.37
C HIS A 16 13.35 -0.81 17.69
N ILE A 17 12.53 -1.79 17.27
CA ILE A 17 11.08 -1.86 17.52
C ILE A 17 10.79 -2.36 18.94
N GLY A 18 11.58 -3.30 19.44
CA GLY A 18 11.33 -3.93 20.75
C GLY A 18 9.93 -4.55 20.82
N ASP A 19 9.23 -4.31 21.94
CA ASP A 19 7.91 -4.88 22.25
C ASP A 19 6.73 -4.05 21.70
N ILE A 20 7.00 -3.06 20.83
CA ILE A 20 5.93 -2.25 20.24
C ILE A 20 5.05 -3.15 19.37
N ASN A 21 3.74 -3.14 19.65
CA ASN A 21 2.75 -3.82 18.84
C ASN A 21 2.72 -3.20 17.43
N SER A 22 3.40 -3.85 16.49
CA SER A 22 3.67 -3.34 15.16
C SER A 22 3.98 -4.46 14.18
N PHE A 23 3.89 -4.19 12.88
CA PHE A 23 4.40 -5.06 11.83
C PHE A 23 5.05 -4.24 10.71
N ILE A 24 5.97 -4.86 9.99
CA ILE A 24 6.67 -4.26 8.85
C ILE A 24 6.26 -4.98 7.58
N CYS A 25 5.84 -4.20 6.59
CA CYS A 25 5.44 -4.69 5.29
C CYS A 25 6.35 -4.10 4.19
N VAL A 26 6.92 -4.96 3.36
CA VAL A 26 7.54 -4.56 2.09
C VAL A 26 6.53 -4.83 0.98
N TYR A 27 6.36 -3.88 0.08
CA TYR A 27 5.42 -3.98 -1.04
C TYR A 27 6.10 -3.56 -2.35
N GLY A 28 5.31 -3.44 -3.42
CA GLY A 28 5.81 -2.95 -4.70
C GLY A 28 6.72 -3.96 -5.42
N SER A 29 7.76 -3.43 -6.09
CA SER A 29 8.59 -4.21 -7.00
C SER A 29 9.41 -5.30 -6.30
N TYR A 30 9.89 -5.02 -5.08
CA TYR A 30 10.66 -5.97 -4.28
C TYR A 30 9.82 -7.13 -3.78
N ALA A 31 8.58 -6.88 -3.34
CA ALA A 31 7.69 -7.95 -2.89
C ALA A 31 7.14 -8.81 -4.04
N SER A 32 7.05 -8.26 -5.24
CA SER A 32 6.55 -8.96 -6.43
C SER A 32 7.63 -9.73 -7.21
N GLY A 33 8.90 -9.64 -6.79
CA GLY A 33 10.03 -10.23 -7.51
C GLY A 33 10.37 -9.56 -8.85
N ASN A 34 9.70 -8.46 -9.19
CA ASN A 34 9.87 -7.70 -10.43
C ASN A 34 10.77 -6.47 -10.25
N HIS A 35 11.65 -6.48 -9.24
CA HIS A 35 12.57 -5.38 -8.99
C HIS A 35 13.74 -5.39 -9.98
N SER A 36 14.21 -4.20 -10.32
CA SER A 36 15.45 -3.97 -11.05
C SER A 36 16.44 -3.24 -10.14
N VAL A 37 17.70 -3.09 -10.58
CA VAL A 37 18.66 -2.21 -9.89
C VAL A 37 18.19 -0.75 -9.80
N LEU A 38 17.24 -0.34 -10.64
CA LEU A 38 16.64 1.00 -10.64
C LEU A 38 15.36 1.08 -9.80
N SER A 39 14.97 0.00 -9.13
CA SER A 39 13.77 -0.02 -8.31
C SER A 39 14.06 0.53 -6.91
N ASP A 40 13.11 1.31 -6.41
CA ASP A 40 13.00 1.73 -5.03
C ASP A 40 12.52 0.58 -4.12
N LEU A 41 12.84 0.69 -2.82
CA LEU A 41 12.35 -0.23 -1.80
C LEU A 41 11.15 0.40 -1.07
N ASP A 42 9.96 -0.05 -1.44
CA ASP A 42 8.72 0.34 -0.80
C ASP A 42 8.48 -0.45 0.50
N ILE A 43 8.35 0.28 1.61
CA ILE A 43 8.17 -0.29 2.93
C ILE A 43 7.28 0.62 3.78
N PHE A 44 6.44 0.03 4.61
CA PHE A 44 5.82 0.74 5.72
C PHE A 44 5.87 -0.09 7.01
N ILE A 45 5.81 0.62 8.13
CA ILE A 45 5.74 0.08 9.48
C ILE A 45 4.40 0.53 10.05
N ALA A 46 3.52 -0.43 10.29
CA ALA A 46 2.27 -0.17 10.97
C ALA A 46 2.45 -0.44 12.47
N ALA A 47 2.18 0.56 13.30
CA ALA A 47 2.30 0.44 14.75
C ALA A 47 1.03 0.96 15.45
N GLU A 48 0.65 0.32 16.55
CA GLU A 48 -0.46 0.81 17.39
C GLU A 48 -0.11 2.18 17.99
N LYS A 49 1.13 2.31 18.46
CA LYS A 49 1.75 3.56 18.94
C LYS A 49 3.21 3.57 18.54
N HIS A 50 3.76 4.73 18.25
CA HIS A 50 5.18 4.90 17.99
C HIS A 50 5.68 6.21 18.60
N GLU A 51 6.94 6.19 19.03
CA GLU A 51 7.61 7.39 19.48
C GLU A 51 8.07 8.24 18.27
N PRO A 52 8.02 9.58 18.34
CA PRO A 52 8.40 10.43 17.21
C PRO A 52 9.81 10.15 16.66
N TYR A 53 10.78 9.82 17.52
CA TYR A 53 12.16 9.55 17.10
C TYR A 53 12.29 8.31 16.20
N PHE A 54 11.31 7.40 16.24
CA PHE A 54 11.33 6.16 15.49
C PHE A 54 11.34 6.41 13.98
N PHE A 55 10.68 7.49 13.56
CA PHE A 55 10.66 7.93 12.18
C PHE A 55 12.06 8.22 11.65
N ASP A 56 12.81 9.07 12.34
CA ASP A 56 14.14 9.47 11.90
C ASP A 56 15.11 8.29 11.86
N VAL A 57 15.00 7.38 12.83
CA VAL A 57 15.80 6.15 12.91
C VAL A 57 15.55 5.26 11.70
N PHE A 58 14.28 4.99 11.37
CA PHE A 58 13.94 4.13 10.24
C PHE A 58 14.18 4.80 8.89
N LYS A 59 13.90 6.09 8.76
CA LYS A 59 14.21 6.87 7.56
C LYS A 59 15.70 6.83 7.26
N SER A 60 16.54 7.09 8.25
CA SER A 60 17.99 7.05 8.09
C SER A 60 18.49 5.66 7.70
N PHE A 61 17.93 4.61 8.32
CA PHE A 61 18.25 3.22 7.97
C PHE A 61 17.84 2.87 6.53
N LEU A 62 16.65 3.28 6.10
CA LEU A 62 16.20 3.03 4.73
C LEU A 62 17.06 3.77 3.72
N LEU A 63 17.45 5.01 3.99
CA LEU A 63 18.38 5.74 3.13
C LEU A 63 19.75 5.06 3.04
N ASP A 64 20.31 4.55 4.15
CA ASP A 64 21.55 3.74 4.12
C ASP A 64 21.38 2.48 3.26
N ILE A 65 20.23 1.80 3.35
CA ILE A 65 19.95 0.63 2.49
C ILE A 65 19.92 1.04 1.02
N HIS A 66 19.24 2.14 0.67
CA HIS A 66 19.19 2.61 -0.71
C HIS A 66 20.59 2.94 -1.22
N GLU A 67 21.37 3.72 -0.46
CA GLU A 67 22.74 4.10 -0.85
C GLU A 67 23.67 2.89 -0.96
N ARG A 68 23.70 2.02 0.05
CA ARG A 68 24.61 0.87 0.12
C ARG A 68 24.37 -0.15 -1.00
N TYR A 69 23.13 -0.27 -1.45
CA TYR A 69 22.75 -1.22 -2.50
C TYR A 69 22.50 -0.55 -3.86
N GLY A 70 22.71 0.77 -3.98
CA GLY A 70 22.55 1.52 -5.22
C GLY A 70 21.11 1.57 -5.73
N LEU A 71 20.14 1.65 -4.82
CA LEU A 71 18.71 1.71 -5.13
C LEU A 71 18.28 3.15 -5.38
N ASN A 72 17.25 3.34 -6.21
CA ASN A 72 16.66 4.66 -6.43
C ASN A 72 15.83 5.10 -5.22
N THR A 73 15.86 6.38 -4.91
CA THR A 73 14.96 7.02 -3.95
C THR A 73 13.81 7.70 -4.69
N ASP A 74 12.58 7.45 -4.27
CA ASP A 74 11.41 8.22 -4.72
C ASP A 74 10.97 9.22 -3.64
N ASP A 75 11.28 10.50 -3.90
CA ASP A 75 10.95 11.62 -3.03
C ASP A 75 9.64 12.34 -3.44
N GLU A 76 8.84 11.79 -4.37
CA GLU A 76 7.59 12.42 -4.82
C GLU A 76 6.56 12.51 -3.71
N VAL A 77 6.36 11.41 -2.95
CA VAL A 77 5.53 11.41 -1.75
C VAL A 77 6.44 11.45 -0.51
N PRO A 78 6.18 12.34 0.47
CA PRO A 78 7.02 12.47 1.65
C PRO A 78 7.16 11.16 2.42
N TYR A 79 8.35 10.89 2.96
CA TYR A 79 8.62 9.70 3.78
C TYR A 79 7.67 9.56 4.97
N GLU A 80 7.21 10.68 5.52
CA GLU A 80 6.23 10.75 6.61
C GLU A 80 4.88 10.09 6.23
N ASN A 81 4.60 9.98 4.93
CA ASN A 81 3.42 9.29 4.40
C ASN A 81 3.69 7.84 3.98
N LYS A 82 4.95 7.42 3.88
CA LYS A 82 5.35 6.10 3.41
C LYS A 82 5.87 5.17 4.52
N ILE A 83 6.71 5.67 5.43
CA ILE A 83 7.51 4.83 6.32
C ILE A 83 6.73 4.35 7.56
N ILE A 84 6.11 5.25 8.32
CA ILE A 84 5.43 4.87 9.57
C ILE A 84 3.97 5.27 9.48
N VAL A 85 3.10 4.31 9.74
CA VAL A 85 1.65 4.50 9.76
C VAL A 85 1.10 3.98 11.09
N SER A 86 0.08 4.64 11.62
CA SER A 86 -0.60 4.12 12.80
C SER A 86 -1.58 3.02 12.42
N TYR A 87 -1.92 2.12 13.33
CA TYR A 87 -3.05 1.20 13.13
C TYR A 87 -4.35 1.95 12.84
N GLN A 88 -4.51 3.17 13.37
CA GLN A 88 -5.64 4.02 13.05
C GLN A 88 -5.63 4.47 11.57
N ASP A 89 -4.47 4.71 10.96
CA ASP A 89 -4.35 5.01 9.53
C ASP A 89 -4.69 3.79 8.68
N VAL A 90 -4.23 2.61 9.09
CA VAL A 90 -4.62 1.35 8.42
C VAL A 90 -6.13 1.14 8.51
N LEU A 91 -6.73 1.37 9.67
CA LEU A 91 -8.18 1.32 9.85
C LEU A 91 -8.91 2.31 8.93
N ARG A 92 -8.42 3.55 8.78
CA ARG A 92 -9.02 4.53 7.87
C ARG A 92 -8.89 4.11 6.40
N ALA A 93 -7.76 3.51 6.02
CA ALA A 93 -7.55 2.97 4.68
C ALA A 93 -8.55 1.86 4.36
N VAL A 94 -8.68 0.85 5.22
CA VAL A 94 -9.61 -0.28 5.02
C VAL A 94 -11.08 0.10 5.20
N GLN A 95 -11.36 1.22 5.89
CA GLN A 95 -12.70 1.82 5.93
C GLN A 95 -13.03 2.67 4.70
N LEU A 96 -12.17 2.69 3.69
CA LEU A 96 -12.37 3.43 2.44
C LEU A 96 -12.54 4.95 2.66
N LYS A 97 -11.96 5.49 3.74
CA LYS A 97 -11.97 6.94 4.05
C LYS A 97 -11.33 7.86 3.00
N PRO A 98 -10.34 7.45 2.17
CA PRO A 98 -9.83 8.35 1.14
C PRO A 98 -10.76 8.53 -0.07
N PHE A 99 -11.93 7.90 -0.06
CA PHE A 99 -12.94 7.93 -1.11
C PHE A 99 -14.21 8.61 -0.61
N THR A 100 -14.91 9.30 -1.50
CA THR A 100 -16.13 10.05 -1.16
C THR A 100 -17.35 9.41 -1.78
N LEU A 101 -18.53 9.64 -1.21
CA LEU A 101 -19.79 9.18 -1.81
C LEU A 101 -20.34 10.24 -2.76
N ASN A 102 -20.83 9.81 -3.92
CA ASN A 102 -21.63 10.65 -4.80
C ASN A 102 -23.10 10.74 -4.33
N SER A 103 -23.92 11.50 -5.07
CA SER A 103 -25.35 11.65 -4.79
C SER A 103 -26.16 10.35 -4.82
N ARG A 104 -25.64 9.31 -5.46
CA ARG A 104 -26.24 7.96 -5.52
C ARG A 104 -25.72 7.02 -4.44
N LYS A 105 -24.93 7.52 -3.48
CA LYS A 105 -24.27 6.74 -2.42
C LYS A 105 -23.30 5.68 -2.95
N SER A 106 -22.76 5.88 -4.15
CA SER A 106 -21.63 5.10 -4.66
C SER A 106 -20.32 5.83 -4.32
N LEU A 107 -19.28 5.07 -3.99
CA LEU A 107 -17.93 5.57 -3.83
C LEU A 107 -17.40 6.15 -5.13
N VAL A 108 -16.60 7.20 -4.98
CA VAL A 108 -15.88 7.89 -6.03
C VAL A 108 -14.41 7.94 -5.62
N VAL A 109 -13.54 7.71 -6.60
CA VAL A 109 -12.10 7.92 -6.45
C VAL A 109 -11.76 9.32 -6.98
N PRO A 110 -11.47 10.29 -6.09
CA PRO A 110 -10.95 11.59 -6.50
C PRO A 110 -9.69 11.43 -7.36
N PRO A 111 -9.50 12.26 -8.41
CA PRO A 111 -8.28 12.24 -9.22
C PRO A 111 -7.06 12.53 -8.35
N VAL A 112 -5.91 12.01 -8.76
CA VAL A 112 -4.62 12.29 -8.11
C VAL A 112 -4.10 13.62 -8.63
N GLU A 113 -3.93 14.59 -7.73
CA GLU A 113 -3.30 15.87 -8.05
C GLU A 113 -1.82 15.79 -7.70
N LYS A 114 -0.93 16.08 -8.66
CA LYS A 114 0.53 16.04 -8.48
C LYS A 114 1.07 17.30 -7.76
N THR A 115 0.27 17.86 -6.86
CA THR A 115 0.65 19.00 -6.02
C THR A 115 1.26 18.51 -4.72
N LYS A 116 2.19 19.28 -4.15
CA LYS A 116 2.84 18.90 -2.88
C LYS A 116 1.80 18.74 -1.76
N GLU A 117 0.80 19.61 -1.73
CA GLU A 117 -0.29 19.62 -0.77
C GLU A 117 -1.10 18.32 -0.83
N PHE A 118 -1.46 17.88 -2.04
CA PHE A 118 -2.22 16.64 -2.23
C PHE A 118 -1.38 15.41 -1.88
N LEU A 119 -0.14 15.33 -2.38
CA LEU A 119 0.78 14.21 -2.12
C LEU A 119 1.17 14.11 -0.64
N SER A 120 1.12 15.21 0.10
CA SER A 120 1.33 15.24 1.55
C SER A 120 0.06 14.94 2.36
N SER A 121 -1.11 14.81 1.74
CA SER A 121 -2.38 14.64 2.45
C SER A 121 -2.58 13.23 3.05
N ASP A 122 -3.38 13.17 4.10
CA ASP A 122 -3.84 11.90 4.70
C ASP A 122 -4.57 11.00 3.68
N GLY A 123 -5.28 11.61 2.71
CA GLY A 123 -5.97 10.86 1.66
C GLY A 123 -5.01 10.05 0.80
N VAL A 124 -3.85 10.62 0.44
CA VAL A 124 -2.80 9.89 -0.29
C VAL A 124 -2.18 8.82 0.59
N ARG A 125 -1.86 9.14 1.86
CA ARG A 125 -1.35 8.15 2.83
C ARG A 125 -2.26 6.93 2.92
N TRP A 126 -3.56 7.11 3.10
CA TRP A 126 -4.49 5.98 3.23
C TRP A 126 -4.67 5.21 1.93
N ARG A 127 -4.57 5.86 0.76
CA ARG A 127 -4.55 5.16 -0.54
C ARG A 127 -3.31 4.29 -0.69
N LEU A 128 -2.14 4.80 -0.30
CA LEU A 128 -0.89 4.04 -0.33
C LEU A 128 -0.94 2.81 0.59
N ILE A 129 -1.47 2.97 1.80
CA ILE A 129 -1.64 1.84 2.74
C ILE A 129 -2.58 0.79 2.14
N LEU A 130 -3.73 1.21 1.60
CA LEU A 130 -4.67 0.29 0.98
C LEU A 130 -4.00 -0.45 -0.18
N ASN A 131 -3.37 0.29 -1.11
CA ASN A 131 -2.66 -0.26 -2.27
C ASN A 131 -1.55 -1.24 -1.85
N ALA A 132 -0.78 -0.92 -0.81
CA ALA A 132 0.30 -1.77 -0.32
C ALA A 132 -0.21 -3.11 0.24
N LEU A 133 -1.37 -3.10 0.93
CA LEU A 133 -2.00 -4.29 1.48
C LEU A 133 -2.81 -5.12 0.46
N THR A 134 -3.07 -4.57 -0.73
CA THR A 134 -3.85 -5.23 -1.80
C THR A 134 -3.07 -5.37 -3.11
N SER A 135 -1.75 -5.16 -3.05
CA SER A 135 -0.76 -5.51 -4.06
C SER A 135 0.13 -6.62 -3.50
N PRO A 136 0.95 -7.32 -4.30
CA PRO A 136 1.93 -8.26 -3.75
C PRO A 136 2.80 -7.60 -2.68
N HIS A 137 2.82 -8.21 -1.49
CA HIS A 137 3.47 -7.67 -0.31
C HIS A 137 3.94 -8.80 0.61
N VAL A 138 4.89 -8.49 1.51
CA VAL A 138 5.48 -9.45 2.45
C VAL A 138 5.61 -8.79 3.82
N CYS A 139 5.05 -9.45 4.85
CA CYS A 139 5.35 -9.12 6.24
C CYS A 139 6.73 -9.66 6.63
N LEU A 140 7.66 -8.77 6.99
CA LEU A 140 9.03 -9.15 7.34
C LEU A 140 9.23 -9.35 8.85
N TYR A 141 8.48 -8.61 9.67
CA TYR A 141 8.69 -8.59 11.11
C TYR A 141 7.41 -8.15 11.84
N GLY A 142 7.25 -8.61 13.09
CA GLY A 142 6.28 -8.08 14.04
C GLY A 142 5.03 -8.94 14.25
N ASN A 143 3.93 -8.29 14.61
CA ASN A 143 2.65 -8.90 14.95
C ASN A 143 1.94 -9.39 13.68
N HIS A 144 2.13 -10.68 13.38
CA HIS A 144 1.52 -11.35 12.23
C HIS A 144 0.00 -11.46 12.35
N VAL A 145 -0.55 -11.56 13.57
CA VAL A 145 -2.01 -11.62 13.78
C VAL A 145 -2.67 -10.30 13.36
N ALA A 146 -2.09 -9.17 13.78
CA ALA A 146 -2.57 -7.85 13.38
C ALA A 146 -2.41 -7.62 11.87
N TYR A 147 -1.25 -7.99 11.32
CA TYR A 147 -0.99 -7.93 9.88
C TYR A 147 -2.04 -8.70 9.06
N GLU A 148 -2.25 -9.98 9.37
CA GLU A 148 -3.22 -10.81 8.64
C GLU A 148 -4.65 -10.27 8.76
N ASP A 149 -5.00 -9.71 9.92
CA ASP A 149 -6.31 -9.09 10.11
C ASP A 149 -6.49 -7.85 9.23
N PHE A 150 -5.49 -6.97 9.18
CA PHE A 150 -5.54 -5.82 8.29
C PHE A 150 -5.51 -6.19 6.81
N VAL A 151 -4.78 -7.23 6.42
CA VAL A 151 -4.80 -7.75 5.04
C VAL A 151 -6.20 -8.21 4.68
N ARG A 152 -6.85 -9.05 5.50
CA ARG A 152 -8.23 -9.49 5.25
C ARG A 152 -9.21 -8.33 5.15
N GLN A 153 -9.07 -7.33 6.02
CA GLN A 153 -9.89 -6.12 5.98
C GLN A 153 -9.65 -5.31 4.70
N ALA A 154 -8.39 -5.16 4.27
CA ALA A 154 -8.02 -4.46 3.04
C ALA A 154 -8.54 -5.16 1.79
N GLU A 155 -8.42 -6.50 1.71
CA GLU A 155 -8.98 -7.31 0.63
C GLU A 155 -10.51 -7.16 0.54
N SER A 156 -11.22 -7.25 1.68
CA SER A 156 -12.66 -7.02 1.71
C SER A 156 -13.01 -5.59 1.28
N ALA A 157 -12.21 -4.60 1.69
CA ALA A 157 -12.41 -3.20 1.37
C ALA A 157 -12.23 -2.92 -0.13
N ILE A 158 -11.20 -3.48 -0.77
CA ILE A 158 -10.94 -3.23 -2.19
C ILE A 158 -12.03 -3.86 -3.08
N VAL A 159 -12.57 -5.01 -2.70
CA VAL A 159 -13.70 -5.63 -3.41
C VAL A 159 -14.99 -4.82 -3.21
N LYS A 160 -15.23 -4.27 -2.01
CA LYS A 160 -16.34 -3.32 -1.78
C LYS A 160 -16.18 -2.04 -2.61
N LEU A 161 -14.96 -1.52 -2.72
CA LEU A 161 -14.66 -0.38 -3.58
C LEU A 161 -14.98 -0.71 -5.05
N ALA A 162 -14.45 -1.82 -5.58
CA ALA A 162 -14.70 -2.28 -6.95
C ALA A 162 -16.20 -2.39 -7.24
N ARG A 163 -16.95 -3.10 -6.38
CA ARG A 163 -18.41 -3.23 -6.49
C ARG A 163 -19.11 -1.88 -6.52
N SER A 164 -18.67 -0.94 -5.68
CA SER A 164 -19.28 0.38 -5.62
C SER A 164 -18.97 1.25 -6.84
N LEU A 165 -17.88 0.96 -7.56
CA LEU A 165 -17.47 1.70 -8.76
C LEU A 165 -18.19 1.18 -10.00
N CYS A 166 -18.65 -0.07 -9.99
CA CYS A 166 -19.46 -0.64 -11.05
C CYS A 166 -20.92 -0.16 -10.97
N SER A 167 -21.53 0.08 -12.14
CA SER A 167 -22.85 0.72 -12.24
C SER A 167 -24.05 -0.26 -12.30
N ASP A 168 -23.79 -1.56 -12.52
CA ASP A 168 -24.80 -2.55 -12.89
C ASP A 168 -24.87 -3.76 -11.94
N ASN A 169 -26.05 -4.40 -11.89
CA ASN A 169 -26.40 -5.46 -10.92
C ASN A 169 -25.79 -6.84 -11.19
N VAL A 170 -25.12 -7.04 -12.35
CA VAL A 170 -24.39 -8.27 -12.65
C VAL A 170 -22.93 -7.90 -12.80
N LEU A 171 -22.14 -8.23 -11.78
CA LEU A 171 -20.72 -7.95 -11.72
C LEU A 171 -19.98 -9.25 -11.98
N ASP A 172 -19.36 -9.36 -13.14
CA ASP A 172 -18.35 -10.39 -13.36
C ASP A 172 -16.99 -9.94 -12.81
N GLU A 173 -16.10 -10.92 -12.58
CA GLU A 173 -14.76 -10.68 -12.04
C GLU A 173 -13.94 -9.70 -12.89
N THR A 174 -14.14 -9.73 -14.21
CA THR A 174 -13.42 -8.87 -15.16
C THR A 174 -13.82 -7.41 -14.97
N GLN A 175 -15.12 -7.14 -14.81
CA GLN A 175 -15.62 -5.78 -14.54
C GLN A 175 -15.12 -5.24 -13.21
N LEU A 176 -15.07 -6.07 -12.16
CA LEU A 176 -14.51 -5.68 -10.87
C LEU A 176 -13.04 -5.33 -10.99
N LEU A 177 -12.24 -6.16 -11.67
CA LEU A 177 -10.82 -5.90 -11.89
C LEU A 177 -10.59 -4.62 -12.70
N GLU A 178 -11.31 -4.43 -13.81
CA GLU A 178 -11.16 -3.24 -14.65
C GLU A 178 -11.53 -1.96 -13.89
N SER A 179 -12.53 -2.02 -13.00
CA SER A 179 -12.87 -0.87 -12.14
C SER A 179 -11.77 -0.47 -11.16
N LEU A 180 -10.86 -1.39 -10.83
CA LEU A 180 -9.69 -1.13 -9.98
C LEU A 180 -8.49 -0.63 -10.78
N LEU A 181 -8.33 -1.09 -12.03
CA LEU A 181 -7.20 -0.73 -12.89
C LEU A 181 -7.39 0.65 -13.54
N ALA A 182 -8.62 1.03 -13.87
CA ALA A 182 -8.92 2.25 -14.59
C ALA A 182 -10.21 2.95 -14.12
N SER A 183 -10.17 4.28 -14.08
CA SER A 183 -11.38 5.08 -13.92
C SER A 183 -12.20 5.12 -15.21
N ASN A 184 -13.50 5.47 -15.11
CA ASN A 184 -14.35 5.75 -16.27
C ASN A 184 -13.90 6.97 -17.12
N ARG A 185 -12.90 7.72 -16.67
CA ARG A 185 -12.27 8.84 -17.39
C ARG A 185 -10.90 8.48 -17.97
N GLY A 186 -10.47 7.21 -17.87
CA GLY A 186 -9.21 6.73 -18.40
C GLY A 186 -7.97 7.00 -17.53
N HIS A 187 -8.13 7.51 -16.31
CA HIS A 187 -7.01 7.53 -15.35
C HIS A 187 -6.66 6.10 -14.92
N GLU A 188 -5.37 5.77 -14.92
CA GLU A 188 -4.82 4.46 -14.55
C GLU A 188 -3.57 4.64 -13.67
N GLY A 189 -3.09 3.55 -13.06
CA GLY A 189 -1.82 3.54 -12.32
C GLY A 189 -1.79 4.57 -11.19
N GLU A 190 -0.69 5.30 -11.07
CA GLU A 190 -0.45 6.34 -10.06
C GLU A 190 -1.43 7.52 -10.18
N ASN A 191 -2.10 7.69 -11.32
CA ASN A 191 -3.12 8.74 -11.49
C ASN A 191 -4.51 8.29 -11.01
N TYR A 192 -4.63 7.07 -10.47
CA TYR A 192 -5.87 6.47 -10.00
C TYR A 192 -5.73 5.78 -8.63
N LEU A 193 -5.70 4.44 -8.60
CA LEU A 193 -5.58 3.61 -7.38
C LEU A 193 -4.18 3.03 -7.16
N GLY A 194 -3.22 3.35 -8.04
CA GLY A 194 -1.83 2.90 -7.95
C GLY A 194 -1.53 1.56 -8.63
N TYR A 195 -2.55 0.81 -9.08
CA TYR A 195 -2.34 -0.48 -9.74
C TYR A 195 -1.93 -0.30 -11.22
N LYS A 196 -0.80 -0.91 -11.60
CA LYS A 196 -0.22 -0.82 -12.93
C LYS A 196 -0.61 -2.07 -13.76
N ARG A 197 -1.36 -1.88 -14.84
CA ARG A 197 -1.91 -2.96 -15.70
C ARG A 197 -0.81 -3.83 -16.31
N GLU A 198 0.34 -3.23 -16.61
CA GLU A 198 1.52 -3.88 -17.15
C GLU A 198 2.25 -4.77 -16.12
N ARG A 199 1.92 -4.68 -14.83
CA ARG A 199 2.48 -5.54 -13.79
C ARG A 199 1.61 -6.77 -13.59
N GLU A 200 1.93 -7.85 -14.30
CA GLU A 200 1.16 -9.12 -14.26
C GLU A 200 0.96 -9.65 -12.83
N SER A 201 1.96 -9.52 -11.96
CA SER A 201 1.87 -9.95 -10.56
C SER A 201 0.83 -9.17 -9.75
N VAL A 202 0.67 -7.87 -10.02
CA VAL A 202 -0.37 -7.03 -9.39
C VAL A 202 -1.74 -7.43 -9.91
N VAL A 203 -1.89 -7.57 -11.23
CA VAL A 203 -3.16 -7.97 -11.86
C VAL A 203 -3.60 -9.34 -11.35
N LYS A 204 -2.70 -10.32 -11.31
CA LYS A 204 -2.97 -11.66 -10.77
C LYS A 204 -3.39 -11.59 -9.30
N HIS A 205 -2.67 -10.83 -8.48
CA HIS A 205 -2.99 -10.72 -7.06
C HIS A 205 -4.39 -10.11 -6.82
N LEU A 206 -4.77 -9.08 -7.58
CA LEU A 206 -6.11 -8.50 -7.53
C LEU A 206 -7.19 -9.48 -7.97
N LYS A 207 -6.96 -10.27 -9.03
CA LYS A 207 -7.89 -11.34 -9.43
C LYS A 207 -8.08 -12.35 -8.31
N ASP A 208 -6.99 -12.86 -7.73
CA ASP A 208 -7.05 -13.80 -6.63
C ASP A 208 -7.84 -13.21 -5.43
N ILE A 209 -7.69 -11.91 -5.14
CA ILE A 209 -8.48 -11.21 -4.10
C ILE A 209 -9.97 -11.20 -4.46
N ILE A 210 -10.32 -10.86 -5.70
CA ILE A 210 -11.70 -10.79 -6.17
C ILE A 210 -12.35 -12.18 -6.10
N GLU A 211 -11.69 -13.21 -6.65
CA GLU A 211 -12.17 -14.60 -6.64
C GLU A 211 -12.47 -15.11 -5.21
N ARG A 212 -11.66 -14.72 -4.21
CA ARG A 212 -11.89 -15.08 -2.80
C ARG A 212 -13.13 -14.43 -2.16
N HIS A 213 -13.69 -13.38 -2.76
CA HIS A 213 -14.68 -12.49 -2.12
C HIS A 213 -15.97 -12.30 -2.93
N ILE A 214 -16.10 -12.96 -4.08
CA ILE A 214 -17.32 -12.96 -4.91
C ILE A 214 -18.24 -14.12 -4.59
#